data_AF-A0A397UP39-F1
#
_entry.id   AF-A0A397UP39-F1
#
_cell.length_a   1.000
_cell.length_b   1.000
_cell.length_c   1.000
_cell.angle_alpha   90.00
_cell.angle_beta   90.00
_cell.angle_gamma   90.00
#
_symmetry.space_group_name_H-M   'P 1'
#
loop_
_entity.id
_entity.type
_entity.pdbx_description
1 polymer ?
#
loop_
_entity_poly.entity_id
_entity_poly.type
_entity_poly.pdbx_seq_one_letter_code
_entity_poly.pdbx_strand_id
1 'polypeptide(L)'
;MTNQLIKFNDGIIDKSQTLTNLQKSLDNNPGIDVFLDVYCDNVCKNVSLLSAEIRLGNICWGWIKLHRSQNSVWLDSEIEFLQQISNQISLDITYVYMLKENAANEIKIKIAEAANRAKSQILANTSHELRTPLGAIIGILSSFESTNLTTCQKEMINIMSCASDIVLSIVNGILDVAN
;
A
#
# COMPACT_ATOMS: atom_id res chain seq x y z
N MET A 1 -51.96 -29.03 46.51
CA MET A 1 -50.90 -28.01 46.63
C MET A 1 -49.73 -28.67 47.33
N THR A 2 -48.75 -29.16 46.56
CA THR A 2 -47.65 -29.99 47.06
C THR A 2 -46.38 -29.46 46.42
N ASN A 3 -45.50 -28.85 47.21
CA ASN A 3 -44.22 -28.32 46.73
C ASN A 3 -43.11 -29.23 47.27
N GLN A 4 -42.41 -29.90 46.34
CA GLN A 4 -41.24 -30.74 46.64
C GLN A 4 -39.97 -29.89 46.71
N LEU A 5 -39.17 -30.15 47.74
CA LEU A 5 -37.81 -29.65 47.92
C LEU A 5 -36.89 -30.11 46.78
N ILE A 6 -36.28 -29.17 46.05
CA ILE A 6 -35.13 -29.44 45.19
C ILE A 6 -33.87 -29.06 45.97
N LYS A 7 -33.09 -30.07 46.36
CA LYS A 7 -31.73 -29.91 46.87
C LYS A 7 -30.83 -29.52 45.68
N PHE A 8 -30.24 -28.32 45.72
CA PHE A 8 -29.14 -27.98 44.82
C PHE A 8 -27.85 -28.58 45.37
N ASN A 9 -27.23 -29.39 44.53
CA ASN A 9 -26.04 -30.19 44.82
C ASN A 9 -24.81 -29.28 44.75
N ASP A 10 -24.02 -29.21 45.82
CA ASP A 10 -22.69 -28.61 45.84
C ASP A 10 -21.75 -29.43 44.96
N GLY A 11 -21.66 -29.05 43.68
CA GLY A 11 -20.68 -29.57 42.75
C GLY A 11 -19.35 -28.84 42.94
N ILE A 12 -18.42 -29.46 43.67
CA ILE A 12 -17.01 -29.11 43.66
C ILE A 12 -16.55 -29.15 42.20
N ILE A 13 -16.33 -27.97 41.60
CA ILE A 13 -15.69 -27.86 40.28
C ILE A 13 -14.28 -28.43 40.43
N ASP A 14 -14.05 -29.59 39.81
CA ASP A 14 -12.77 -30.29 39.85
C ASP A 14 -11.69 -29.43 39.18
N LYS A 15 -10.84 -28.81 40.00
CA LYS A 15 -9.68 -28.00 39.59
C LYS A 15 -8.72 -28.76 38.67
N SER A 16 -8.71 -30.10 38.73
CA SER A 16 -7.88 -30.94 37.87
C SER A 16 -8.31 -30.89 36.40
N GLN A 17 -9.62 -30.83 36.17
CA GLN A 17 -10.20 -30.82 34.82
C GLN A 17 -10.09 -29.44 34.16
N THR A 18 -10.13 -28.36 34.96
CA THR A 18 -9.89 -26.99 34.49
C THR A 18 -8.42 -26.76 34.12
N LEU A 19 -7.48 -27.31 34.89
CA LEU A 19 -6.04 -27.21 34.59
C LEU A 19 -5.68 -27.91 33.26
N THR A 20 -6.29 -29.07 33.01
CA THR A 20 -6.05 -29.89 31.80
C THR A 20 -6.58 -29.21 30.53
N ASN A 21 -7.69 -28.46 30.63
CA ASN A 21 -8.25 -27.69 29.51
C ASN A 21 -7.50 -26.38 29.25
N LEU A 22 -6.99 -25.71 30.30
CA LEU A 22 -6.12 -24.53 30.19
C LEU A 22 -4.79 -24.87 29.50
N GLN A 23 -4.19 -26.02 29.81
CA GLN A 23 -2.96 -26.48 29.15
C GLN A 23 -3.19 -26.75 27.65
N LYS A 24 -4.36 -27.29 27.26
CA LYS A 24 -4.74 -27.53 25.86
C LYS A 24 -5.07 -26.26 25.07
N SER A 25 -5.48 -25.18 25.73
CA SER A 25 -5.71 -23.88 25.09
C SER A 25 -4.39 -23.19 24.73
N LEU A 26 -3.39 -23.31 25.61
CA LEU A 26 -2.03 -22.77 25.41
C LEU A 26 -1.34 -23.34 24.16
N ASP A 27 -1.62 -24.59 23.78
CA ASP A 27 -0.97 -25.24 22.64
C ASP A 27 -1.67 -25.00 21.28
N ASN A 28 -2.90 -24.47 21.24
CA ASN A 28 -3.72 -24.45 20.02
C ASN A 28 -4.09 -23.05 19.48
N ASN A 29 -3.73 -21.95 20.15
CA ASN A 29 -4.04 -20.61 19.67
C ASN A 29 -2.80 -19.69 19.69
N PRO A 30 -2.02 -19.61 18.60
CA PRO A 30 -0.83 -18.75 18.55
C PRO A 30 -1.26 -17.28 18.70
N GLY A 31 -0.94 -16.68 19.85
CA GLY A 31 -1.25 -15.28 20.17
C GLY A 31 -2.19 -15.09 21.37
N ILE A 32 -2.55 -16.14 22.11
CA ILE A 32 -3.21 -16.02 23.42
C ILE A 32 -2.33 -16.66 24.50
N ASP A 33 -2.07 -15.91 25.56
CA ASP A 33 -1.43 -16.45 26.75
C ASP A 33 -2.34 -16.34 27.97
N VAL A 34 -2.39 -17.40 28.78
CA VAL A 34 -3.12 -17.45 30.04
C VAL A 34 -2.21 -17.96 31.15
N PHE A 35 -1.98 -17.14 32.17
CA PHE A 35 -1.22 -17.50 33.36
C PHE A 35 -2.07 -17.28 34.60
N LEU A 36 -2.25 -18.31 35.43
CA LEU A 36 -3.03 -18.16 36.68
C LEU A 36 -2.23 -17.50 37.80
N ASP A 37 -0.90 -17.59 37.73
CA ASP A 37 0.01 -17.05 38.72
C ASP A 37 1.30 -16.57 38.05
N VAL A 38 1.40 -15.25 37.86
CA VAL A 38 2.58 -14.58 37.33
C VAL A 38 2.80 -13.27 38.06
N TYR A 39 4.06 -12.97 38.39
CA TYR A 39 4.42 -11.66 38.94
C TYR A 39 4.27 -10.60 37.85
N CYS A 40 3.45 -9.57 38.11
CA CYS A 40 3.25 -8.48 37.17
C CYS A 40 3.92 -7.21 37.70
N ASP A 41 4.96 -6.75 37.00
CA ASP A 41 5.72 -5.54 37.36
C ASP A 41 4.84 -4.29 37.42
N ASN A 42 3.84 -4.17 36.53
CA ASN A 42 2.92 -3.02 36.48
C ASN A 42 2.07 -2.87 37.76
N VAL A 43 1.84 -3.97 38.50
CA VAL A 43 0.99 -4.00 39.70
C VAL A 43 1.75 -4.46 40.94
N CYS A 44 3.05 -4.76 40.80
CA CYS A 44 3.98 -5.23 41.84
C CYS A 44 3.48 -6.42 42.68
N LYS A 45 2.71 -7.34 42.07
CA LYS A 45 2.17 -8.51 42.77
C LYS A 45 1.90 -9.67 41.80
N ASN A 46 1.71 -10.85 42.36
CA ASN A 46 1.24 -12.00 41.59
C ASN A 46 -0.23 -11.80 41.17
N VAL A 47 -0.51 -12.11 39.91
CA VAL A 47 -1.82 -11.96 39.28
C VAL A 47 -2.14 -13.16 38.40
N SER A 48 -3.43 -13.34 38.14
CA SER A 48 -3.88 -14.11 36.98
C SER A 48 -3.91 -13.17 35.77
N LEU A 49 -3.17 -13.51 34.72
CA LEU A 49 -2.94 -12.74 33.51
C LEU A 49 -3.58 -13.45 32.32
N LEU A 50 -4.32 -12.71 31.51
CA LEU A 50 -4.77 -13.09 30.19
C LEU A 50 -4.23 -12.07 29.20
N SER A 51 -3.62 -12.52 28.10
CA SER A 51 -3.14 -11.63 27.06
C SER A 51 -3.44 -12.11 25.66
N ALA A 52 -3.68 -11.16 24.77
CA ALA A 52 -3.88 -11.40 23.35
C ALA A 52 -2.92 -10.56 22.50
N GLU A 53 -2.30 -11.20 21.51
CA GLU A 53 -1.38 -10.60 20.55
C GLU A 53 -2.17 -9.82 19.50
N ILE A 54 -1.81 -8.56 19.29
CA ILE A 54 -2.23 -7.77 18.13
C ILE A 54 -1.20 -8.03 17.03
N ARG A 55 -1.62 -8.74 15.99
CA ARG A 55 -0.75 -9.13 14.88
C ARG A 55 -1.10 -8.36 13.61
N LEU A 56 -0.13 -7.71 12.98
CA LEU A 56 -0.29 -7.06 11.68
C LEU A 56 0.39 -7.93 10.62
N GLY A 57 -0.40 -8.75 9.91
CA GLY A 57 0.12 -9.76 8.97
C GLY A 57 0.99 -10.79 9.69
N ASN A 58 2.29 -10.81 9.39
CA ASN A 58 3.26 -11.72 10.00
C ASN A 58 4.03 -11.11 11.18
N ILE A 59 3.70 -9.88 11.58
CA ILE A 59 4.42 -9.15 12.63
C ILE A 59 3.55 -9.06 13.88
N CYS A 60 4.12 -9.49 15.02
CA CYS A 60 3.57 -9.18 16.34
C CYS A 60 3.73 -7.67 16.59
N TRP A 61 2.65 -6.92 16.55
CA TRP A 61 2.66 -5.46 16.77
C TRP A 61 2.63 -5.11 18.26
N GLY A 62 1.94 -5.90 19.07
CA GLY A 62 1.85 -5.67 20.50
C GLY A 62 0.92 -6.66 21.20
N TRP A 63 0.63 -6.38 22.47
CA TRP A 63 -0.20 -7.25 23.32
C TRP A 63 -1.22 -6.45 24.09
N ILE A 64 -2.43 -6.97 24.21
CA ILE A 64 -3.45 -6.53 25.16
C ILE A 64 -3.33 -7.44 26.37
N LYS A 65 -3.26 -6.86 27.57
CA LYS A 65 -3.06 -7.61 28.82
C LYS A 65 -4.15 -7.24 29.82
N LEU A 66 -4.83 -8.26 30.34
CA LEU A 66 -5.81 -8.14 31.42
C LEU A 66 -5.30 -8.90 32.65
N HIS A 67 -5.45 -8.31 33.82
CA HIS A 67 -5.04 -8.95 35.06
C HIS A 67 -6.14 -8.92 36.12
N ARG A 68 -6.11 -9.89 37.02
CA ARG A 68 -6.96 -9.94 38.22
C ARG A 68 -6.26 -10.70 39.35
N SER A 69 -6.94 -10.90 40.47
CA SER A 69 -6.40 -11.63 41.62
C SER A 69 -5.78 -12.97 41.21
N GLN A 70 -4.64 -13.28 41.80
CA GLN A 70 -3.90 -14.53 41.59
C GLN A 70 -4.84 -15.75 41.69
N ASN A 71 -4.56 -16.76 40.87
CA ASN A 71 -5.30 -18.02 40.79
C ASN A 71 -6.77 -17.93 40.31
N SER A 72 -7.21 -16.77 39.82
CA SER A 72 -8.54 -16.64 39.20
C SER A 72 -8.56 -17.27 37.81
N VAL A 73 -9.58 -18.08 37.49
CA VAL A 73 -9.72 -18.85 36.22
C VAL A 73 -10.51 -18.10 35.15
N TRP A 74 -9.98 -18.02 33.93
CA TRP A 74 -10.59 -17.23 32.83
C TRP A 74 -11.60 -18.10 32.11
N LEU A 75 -12.77 -17.54 31.81
CA LEU A 75 -13.78 -18.24 31.04
C LEU A 75 -13.37 -18.26 29.57
N ASP A 76 -13.73 -19.32 28.85
CA ASP A 76 -13.44 -19.43 27.42
C ASP A 76 -14.04 -18.24 26.64
N SER A 77 -15.21 -17.74 27.05
CA SER A 77 -15.82 -16.55 26.46
C SER A 77 -15.03 -15.26 26.70
N GLU A 78 -14.32 -15.13 27.82
CA GLU A 78 -13.43 -13.98 28.09
C GLU A 78 -12.19 -14.04 27.20
N ILE A 79 -11.66 -15.25 26.99
CA ILE A 79 -10.52 -15.50 26.10
C ILE A 79 -10.91 -15.20 24.65
N GLU A 80 -12.03 -15.74 24.18
CA GLU A 80 -12.58 -15.51 22.85
C GLU A 80 -12.87 -14.02 22.61
N PHE A 81 -13.46 -13.35 23.59
CA PHE A 81 -13.75 -11.93 23.50
C PHE A 81 -12.46 -11.11 23.36
N LEU A 82 -11.44 -11.38 24.18
CA LEU A 82 -10.17 -10.67 24.06
C LEU A 82 -9.48 -10.93 22.71
N GLN A 83 -9.54 -12.17 22.20
CA GLN A 83 -9.04 -12.50 20.87
C GLN A 83 -9.78 -11.69 19.78
N GLN A 84 -11.11 -11.58 19.86
CA GLN A 84 -11.91 -10.82 18.90
C GLN A 84 -11.54 -9.34 18.92
N ILE A 85 -11.36 -8.74 20.10
CA ILE A 85 -10.91 -7.36 20.24
C ILE A 85 -9.52 -7.17 19.61
N SER A 86 -8.59 -8.09 19.87
CA SER A 86 -7.26 -8.03 19.28
C SER A 86 -7.29 -8.08 17.74
N ASN A 87 -8.11 -8.98 17.20
CA ASN A 87 -8.31 -9.11 15.75
C ASN A 87 -8.93 -7.84 15.16
N GLN A 88 -9.92 -7.24 15.81
CA GLN A 88 -10.55 -6.02 15.32
C GLN A 88 -9.57 -4.84 15.30
N ILE A 89 -8.77 -4.69 16.35
CA ILE A 89 -7.73 -3.65 16.41
C ILE A 89 -6.69 -3.86 15.31
N SER A 90 -6.28 -5.11 15.05
CA SER A 90 -5.37 -5.43 13.95
C SER A 90 -5.92 -4.96 12.59
N LEU A 91 -7.21 -5.23 12.32
CA LEU A 91 -7.87 -4.80 11.09
C LEU A 91 -7.93 -3.27 10.98
N ASP A 92 -8.33 -2.59 12.06
CA ASP A 92 -8.47 -1.13 12.09
C ASP A 92 -7.12 -0.43 11.85
N ILE A 93 -6.05 -0.90 12.51
CA ILE A 93 -4.69 -0.38 12.30
C ILE A 93 -4.24 -0.61 10.85
N THR A 94 -4.42 -1.83 10.34
CA THR A 94 -4.04 -2.19 8.97
C THR A 94 -4.76 -1.29 7.95
N TYR A 95 -6.06 -1.05 8.15
CA TYR A 95 -6.87 -0.19 7.29
C TYR A 95 -6.34 1.26 7.25
N VAL A 96 -5.98 1.83 8.40
CA VAL A 96 -5.42 3.18 8.47
C VAL A 96 -4.09 3.29 7.72
N TYR A 97 -3.22 2.26 7.80
CA TYR A 97 -1.98 2.24 7.02
C TYR A 97 -2.25 2.21 5.51
N MET A 98 -3.17 1.35 5.05
CA MET A 98 -3.53 1.23 3.64
C MET A 98 -4.10 2.53 3.06
N LEU A 99 -4.94 3.24 3.81
CA LEU A 99 -5.49 4.53 3.37
C LEU A 99 -4.40 5.58 3.14
N LYS A 100 -3.40 5.65 4.03
CA LYS A 100 -2.29 6.60 3.90
C LYS A 100 -1.44 6.30 2.67
N GLU A 101 -1.16 5.02 2.43
CA GLU A 101 -0.36 4.60 1.27
C GLU A 101 -1.09 4.88 -0.05
N ASN A 102 -2.39 4.58 -0.13
CA ASN A 102 -3.21 4.86 -1.32
C ASN A 102 -3.22 6.35 -1.66
N ALA A 103 -3.42 7.23 -0.68
CA ALA A 103 -3.41 8.68 -0.90
C ALA A 103 -2.04 9.17 -1.42
N ALA A 104 -0.93 8.64 -0.88
CA ALA A 104 0.41 8.98 -1.35
C ALA A 104 0.65 8.48 -2.79
N ASN A 105 0.16 7.29 -3.13
CA ASN A 105 0.27 6.73 -4.47
C ASN A 105 -0.55 7.51 -5.50
N GLU A 106 -1.77 7.93 -5.17
CA GLU A 106 -2.57 8.78 -6.05
C GLU A 106 -1.88 10.11 -6.38
N ILE A 107 -1.25 10.74 -5.39
CA ILE A 107 -0.51 11.99 -5.60
C ILE A 107 0.67 11.75 -6.55
N LYS A 108 1.44 10.67 -6.36
CA LYS A 108 2.56 10.32 -7.25
C LYS A 108 2.09 10.09 -8.69
N ILE A 109 1.00 9.34 -8.88
CA ILE A 109 0.42 9.07 -10.20
C ILE A 109 0.01 10.39 -10.86
N LYS A 110 -0.73 11.26 -10.16
CA LYS A 110 -1.16 12.55 -10.69
C LYS A 110 0.02 13.45 -11.10
N ILE A 111 1.09 13.48 -10.31
CA ILE A 111 2.30 14.24 -10.66
C ILE A 111 2.98 13.68 -11.91
N ALA A 112 3.13 12.35 -12.00
CA ALA A 112 3.73 11.69 -13.16
C ALA A 112 2.89 11.92 -14.43
N GLU A 113 1.57 11.81 -14.33
CA GLU A 113 0.65 12.10 -15.43
C GLU A 113 0.73 13.56 -15.87
N ALA A 114 0.74 14.50 -14.93
CA ALA A 114 0.87 15.93 -15.24
C ALA A 114 2.20 16.24 -15.93
N ALA A 115 3.30 15.65 -15.46
CA ALA A 115 4.61 15.80 -16.07
C ALA A 115 4.65 15.21 -17.49
N ASN A 116 4.07 14.03 -17.69
CA ASN A 116 3.97 13.40 -19.01
C ASN A 116 3.12 14.22 -19.98
N ARG A 117 1.94 14.70 -19.54
CA ARG A 117 1.09 15.58 -20.36
C ARG A 117 1.80 16.87 -20.73
N ALA A 118 2.48 17.51 -19.79
CA ALA A 118 3.26 18.72 -20.06
C ALA A 118 4.39 18.44 -21.06
N LYS A 119 5.11 17.32 -20.91
CA LYS A 119 6.15 16.89 -21.85
C LYS A 119 5.59 16.70 -23.26
N SER A 120 4.50 15.94 -23.42
CA SER A 120 3.88 15.71 -24.73
C SER A 120 3.36 17.02 -25.34
N GLN A 121 2.78 17.92 -24.55
CA GLN A 121 2.32 19.22 -25.04
C GLN A 121 3.46 20.10 -25.53
N ILE A 122 4.57 20.16 -24.79
CA ILE A 122 5.77 20.90 -25.20
C ILE A 122 6.31 20.33 -26.52
N LEU A 123 6.47 19.00 -26.61
CA LEU A 123 7.01 18.34 -27.80
C LEU A 123 6.11 18.53 -29.03
N ALA A 124 4.79 18.39 -28.87
CA ALA A 124 3.83 18.61 -29.95
C ALA A 124 3.84 20.06 -30.44
N ASN A 125 3.85 21.03 -29.52
CA ASN A 125 3.87 22.45 -29.86
C ASN A 125 5.18 22.82 -30.56
N THR A 126 6.33 22.48 -29.98
CA THR A 126 7.64 22.79 -30.56
C THR A 126 7.82 22.14 -31.93
N SER A 127 7.34 20.90 -32.14
CA SER A 127 7.40 20.27 -33.45
C SER A 127 6.55 21.01 -34.50
N HIS A 128 5.33 21.43 -34.15
CA HIS A 128 4.49 22.21 -35.04
C HIS A 128 5.10 23.56 -35.39
N GLU A 129 5.69 24.24 -34.40
CA GLU A 129 6.37 25.52 -34.60
C GLU A 129 7.64 25.40 -35.44
N LEU A 130 8.34 24.27 -35.41
CA LEU A 130 9.50 24.00 -36.27
C LEU A 130 9.09 23.58 -37.68
N ARG A 131 7.97 22.88 -37.85
CA ARG A 131 7.48 22.42 -39.17
C ARG A 131 7.12 23.59 -40.08
N THR A 132 6.49 24.64 -39.54
CA THR A 132 6.07 25.82 -40.32
C THR A 132 7.25 26.55 -41.02
N PRO A 133 8.31 26.99 -40.32
CA PRO A 133 9.46 27.64 -40.96
C PRO A 133 10.25 26.67 -41.85
N LEU A 134 10.37 25.38 -41.50
CA LEU A 134 11.05 24.39 -42.33
C LEU A 134 10.31 24.15 -43.65
N GLY A 135 8.97 24.06 -43.61
CA GLY A 135 8.13 23.96 -44.80
C GLY A 135 8.27 25.18 -45.70
N ALA A 136 8.42 26.38 -45.12
CA ALA A 136 8.70 27.60 -45.89
C ALA A 136 10.08 27.55 -46.57
N ILE A 137 11.12 27.08 -45.88
CA ILE A 137 12.47 26.91 -46.45
C ILE A 137 12.44 25.91 -47.62
N ILE A 138 11.82 24.74 -47.45
CA ILE A 138 11.70 23.73 -48.51
C ILE A 138 10.92 24.30 -49.71
N GLY A 139 9.82 25.02 -49.46
CA GLY A 139 9.05 25.70 -50.50
C GLY A 139 9.90 26.70 -51.31
N ILE A 140 10.71 27.51 -50.62
CA ILE A 140 11.63 28.46 -51.27
C ILE A 140 12.68 27.72 -52.10
N LEU A 141 13.32 26.67 -51.56
CA LEU A 141 14.30 25.86 -52.29
C LEU A 141 13.72 25.23 -53.56
N SER A 142 12.51 24.66 -53.46
CA SER A 142 11.82 24.07 -54.62
C SER A 142 11.49 25.08 -55.72
N SER A 143 11.24 26.35 -55.36
CA SER A 143 10.97 27.41 -56.34
C SER A 143 12.19 27.70 -57.24
N PHE A 144 13.40 27.55 -56.70
CA PHE A 144 14.64 27.77 -57.44
C PHE A 144 14.95 26.67 -58.46
N GLU A 145 14.39 25.47 -58.31
CA GLU A 145 14.57 24.37 -59.28
C GLU A 145 14.08 24.74 -60.69
N SER A 146 13.10 25.64 -60.78
CA SER A 146 12.54 26.16 -62.03
C SER A 146 13.32 27.34 -62.63
N THR A 147 14.44 27.75 -62.02
CA THR A 147 15.21 28.95 -62.42
C THR A 147 16.56 28.60 -63.06
N ASN A 148 17.13 29.54 -63.83
CA ASN A 148 18.46 29.39 -64.41
C ASN A 148 19.55 29.60 -63.36
N LEU A 149 19.97 28.50 -62.72
CA LEU A 149 21.00 28.48 -61.68
C LEU A 149 22.38 28.11 -62.23
N THR A 150 23.43 28.73 -61.69
CA THR A 150 24.82 28.32 -61.89
C THR A 150 25.13 26.99 -61.19
N THR A 151 26.19 26.29 -61.61
CA THR A 151 26.60 25.02 -61.00
C THR A 151 26.81 25.12 -59.48
N CYS A 152 27.44 26.19 -59.01
CA CYS A 152 27.67 26.43 -57.58
C CYS A 152 26.37 26.68 -56.81
N GLN A 153 25.39 27.40 -57.39
CA GLN A 153 24.09 27.63 -56.76
C GLN A 153 23.25 26.35 -56.67
N LYS A 154 23.31 25.49 -57.69
CA LYS A 154 22.65 24.17 -57.66
C LYS A 154 23.20 23.30 -56.55
N GLU A 155 24.52 23.27 -56.38
CA GLU A 155 25.18 22.48 -55.33
C GLU A 155 24.80 23.01 -53.93
N MET A 156 24.74 24.33 -53.76
CA MET A 156 24.33 24.94 -52.49
C MET A 156 22.85 24.67 -52.15
N ILE A 157 21.95 24.72 -53.13
CA ILE A 157 20.53 24.35 -52.96
C ILE A 157 20.40 22.87 -52.58
N ASN A 158 21.19 21.99 -53.20
CA ASN A 158 21.16 20.56 -52.89
C ASN A 158 21.62 20.27 -51.46
N ILE A 159 22.67 20.96 -50.98
CA ILE A 159 23.13 20.87 -49.60
C ILE A 159 22.04 21.37 -48.63
N MET A 160 21.41 22.50 -48.93
CA MET A 160 20.32 23.05 -48.10
C MET A 160 19.10 22.11 -48.05
N SER A 161 18.73 21.50 -49.17
CA SER A 161 17.63 20.54 -49.26
C SER A 161 17.90 19.31 -48.39
N CYS A 162 19.09 18.73 -48.53
CA CYS A 162 19.50 17.57 -47.73
C CYS A 162 19.53 17.90 -46.23
N ALA A 163 19.98 19.10 -45.85
CA ALA A 163 19.93 19.55 -44.46
C ALA A 163 18.50 19.72 -43.94
N SER A 164 17.58 20.25 -44.76
CA SER A 164 16.16 20.36 -44.41
C SER A 164 15.50 19.00 -44.19
N ASP A 165 15.81 18.00 -45.02
CA ASP A 165 15.31 16.63 -44.87
C ASP A 165 15.80 15.96 -43.58
N ILE A 166 17.08 16.17 -43.22
CA ILE A 166 17.65 15.67 -41.96
C ILE A 166 16.93 16.28 -40.76
N VAL A 167 16.70 17.60 -40.77
CA VAL A 167 16.00 18.28 -39.66
C VAL A 167 14.55 17.79 -39.56
N LEU A 168 13.86 17.60 -40.68
CA LEU A 168 12.49 17.07 -40.69
C LEU A 168 12.43 15.66 -40.10
N SER A 169 13.40 14.81 -40.45
CA SER A 169 13.53 13.46 -39.91
C SER A 169 13.75 13.47 -38.39
N ILE A 170 14.63 14.34 -37.89
CA ILE A 170 14.86 14.50 -36.44
C ILE A 170 13.59 14.99 -35.72
N VAL A 171 12.90 15.98 -36.27
CA VAL A 171 11.66 16.53 -35.69
C VAL A 171 10.57 15.46 -35.61
N ASN A 172 10.41 14.64 -36.66
CA ASN A 172 9.44 13.54 -36.66
C ASN A 172 9.84 12.44 -35.67
N GLY A 173 11.13 12.08 -35.59
CA GLY A 173 11.61 11.08 -34.64
C GLY A 173 11.43 11.48 -33.16
N ILE A 174 11.55 12.77 -32.84
CA ILE A 174 11.28 13.28 -31.47
C ILE A 174 9.78 13.17 -31.14
N LEU A 175 8.90 13.30 -32.13
CA LEU A 175 7.45 13.17 -31.94
C LEU A 175 7.03 11.72 -31.65
N ASP A 176 7.64 10.75 -32.34
CA ASP A 176 7.32 9.33 -32.17
C ASP A 176 7.67 8.81 -30.77
N VAL A 177 8.64 9.42 -30.07
CA VAL A 177 8.99 9.09 -28.67
C VAL A 177 8.00 9.69 -27.66
N ALA A 178 7.18 10.66 -28.08
CA ALA A 178 6.18 11.32 -27.23
C ALA A 178 4.81 10.63 -27.23
N ASN A 179 4.58 9.70 -28.16
CA ASN A 179 3.34 8.95 -28.37
C ASN A 179 3.38 7.55 -27.76
#